data_AF-A0A502JHU3-F1
#
_entry.id   AF-A0A502JHU3-F1
#
_cell.length_a   1.000
_cell.length_b   1.000
_cell.length_c   1.000
_cell.angle_alpha   90.00
_cell.angle_beta   90.00
_cell.angle_gamma   90.00
#
_symmetry.space_group_name_H-M   'P 1'
#
loop_
_entity.id
_entity.type
_entity.pdbx_description
1 polymer ?
#
loop_
_entity_poly.entity_id
_entity_poly.type
_entity_poly.pdbx_seq_one_letter_code
_entity_poly.pdbx_strand_id
1 'polypeptide(L)'
;MHAETGAIEEVTTTTGDNAKKKGQVQAKPNDENKVATVSNVANAINKAKWFAKADNNGGEIADNAKTNDADDADGQAMGAGDKLTLKAGKNLRVKRDGANFTFATDNDVTFNKVTSNEFVVNPNGKFTVGSGATINMGDNIIHGVATGVADTDAVNVAQLKSTEHHITPATYVYNDADKSVTLTYTCLLYT
;
A
#
# COMPACT_ATOMS: atom_id res chain seq x y z
N MET A 1 -56.18 -11.66 -38.53
CA MET A 1 -54.83 -12.27 -38.54
C MET A 1 -54.22 -12.02 -37.17
N HIS A 2 -53.84 -13.07 -36.44
CA HIS A 2 -52.94 -12.92 -35.30
C HIS A 2 -51.52 -12.96 -35.86
N ALA A 3 -50.65 -12.07 -35.41
CA ALA A 3 -49.25 -12.12 -35.79
C ALA A 3 -48.58 -13.27 -35.01
N GLU A 4 -47.86 -14.13 -35.72
CA GLU A 4 -47.06 -15.20 -35.09
C GLU A 4 -45.83 -14.58 -34.43
N THR A 5 -45.76 -14.67 -33.10
CA THR A 5 -44.68 -14.06 -32.32
C THR A 5 -43.50 -15.00 -32.15
N GLY A 6 -42.28 -14.47 -32.18
CA GLY A 6 -41.08 -15.22 -31.88
C GLY A 6 -40.80 -15.33 -30.37
N ALA A 7 -39.94 -16.28 -30.01
CA ALA A 7 -39.40 -16.44 -28.67
C ALA A 7 -37.89 -16.16 -28.63
N ILE A 8 -37.41 -15.82 -27.43
CA ILE A 8 -35.99 -15.58 -27.15
C ILE A 8 -35.49 -16.55 -26.08
N GLU A 9 -34.18 -16.75 -26.04
CA GLU A 9 -33.47 -17.57 -25.07
C GLU A 9 -32.16 -16.90 -24.61
N GLU A 10 -31.66 -17.30 -23.44
CA GLU A 10 -30.37 -16.86 -22.91
C GLU A 10 -29.26 -17.72 -23.52
N VAL A 11 -28.14 -17.09 -23.87
CA VAL A 11 -26.95 -17.78 -24.33
C VAL A 11 -26.19 -18.27 -23.08
N THR A 12 -26.18 -19.58 -22.85
CA THR A 12 -25.62 -20.19 -21.63
C THR A 12 -24.14 -20.59 -21.76
N THR A 13 -23.64 -20.74 -22.98
CA THR A 13 -22.25 -21.11 -23.28
C THR A 13 -21.71 -20.28 -24.44
N THR A 14 -20.40 -20.06 -24.48
CA THR A 14 -19.71 -19.44 -25.62
C THR A 14 -18.96 -20.54 -26.38
N THR A 15 -19.26 -20.78 -27.65
CA THR A 15 -18.64 -21.85 -28.46
C THR A 15 -18.12 -21.33 -29.81
N GLY A 16 -16.80 -21.15 -29.93
CA GLY A 16 -16.12 -20.74 -31.16
C GLY A 16 -15.91 -19.22 -31.30
N ASP A 17 -15.07 -18.84 -32.27
CA ASP A 17 -14.77 -17.44 -32.56
C ASP A 17 -15.98 -16.75 -33.21
N ASN A 18 -16.34 -15.57 -32.70
CA ASN A 18 -17.53 -14.78 -33.09
C ASN A 18 -18.91 -15.37 -32.73
N ALA A 19 -18.97 -16.44 -31.93
CA ALA A 19 -20.23 -16.94 -31.41
C ALA A 19 -20.90 -15.95 -30.44
N LYS A 20 -22.22 -16.11 -30.26
CA LYS A 20 -22.94 -15.40 -29.20
C LYS A 20 -22.28 -15.71 -27.85
N LYS A 21 -22.13 -14.67 -27.02
CA LYS A 21 -21.41 -14.77 -25.75
C LYS A 21 -22.37 -15.03 -24.60
N LYS A 22 -21.92 -15.78 -23.59
CA LYS A 22 -22.62 -15.91 -22.30
C LYS A 22 -23.04 -14.52 -21.79
N GLY A 23 -24.29 -14.41 -21.30
CA GLY A 23 -24.91 -13.15 -20.86
C GLY A 23 -25.70 -12.42 -21.94
N GLN A 24 -25.57 -12.80 -23.22
CA GLN A 24 -26.43 -12.30 -24.29
C GLN A 24 -27.77 -13.06 -24.32
N VAL A 25 -28.76 -12.45 -24.97
CA VAL A 25 -30.01 -13.11 -25.39
C VAL A 25 -30.03 -13.27 -26.91
N GLN A 26 -30.66 -14.33 -27.40
CA GLN A 26 -30.82 -14.61 -28.83
C GLN A 26 -32.25 -15.03 -29.15
N ALA A 27 -32.65 -14.95 -30.42
CA ALA A 27 -33.89 -15.56 -30.89
C ALA A 27 -33.76 -17.09 -30.80
N LYS A 28 -34.87 -17.77 -30.53
CA LYS A 28 -34.90 -19.23 -30.67
C LYS A 28 -34.67 -19.62 -32.14
N PRO A 29 -34.09 -20.80 -32.40
CA PRO A 29 -33.96 -21.31 -33.76
C PRO A 29 -35.30 -21.32 -34.48
N ASN A 30 -35.33 -20.77 -35.70
CA ASN A 30 -36.52 -20.60 -36.56
C ASN A 30 -37.48 -19.47 -36.16
N ASP A 31 -37.15 -18.67 -35.14
CA ASP A 31 -37.90 -17.48 -34.73
C ASP A 31 -37.22 -16.17 -35.16
N GLU A 32 -36.09 -16.23 -35.88
CA GLU A 32 -35.21 -15.08 -36.16
C GLU A 32 -35.91 -13.97 -36.95
N ASN A 33 -36.88 -14.33 -37.80
CA ASN A 33 -37.63 -13.41 -38.66
C ASN A 33 -39.07 -13.16 -38.17
N LYS A 34 -39.46 -13.68 -36.99
CA LYS A 34 -40.80 -13.47 -36.43
C LYS A 34 -40.89 -12.12 -35.72
N VAL A 35 -42.13 -11.62 -35.56
CA VAL A 35 -42.34 -10.36 -34.83
C VAL A 35 -42.18 -10.54 -33.32
N ALA A 36 -41.76 -9.49 -32.62
CA ALA A 36 -41.65 -9.46 -31.16
C ALA A 36 -42.81 -8.66 -30.54
N THR A 37 -43.32 -9.13 -29.41
CA THR A 37 -44.24 -8.37 -28.55
C THR A 37 -43.48 -7.47 -27.58
N VAL A 38 -44.16 -6.50 -26.99
CA VAL A 38 -43.62 -5.69 -25.87
C VAL A 38 -43.13 -6.59 -24.72
N SER A 39 -43.83 -7.72 -24.48
CA SER A 39 -43.41 -8.73 -23.49
C SER A 39 -42.08 -9.39 -23.88
N ASN A 40 -41.88 -9.72 -25.17
CA ASN A 40 -40.60 -10.25 -25.64
C ASN A 40 -39.45 -9.26 -25.40
N VAL A 41 -39.67 -7.96 -25.69
CA VAL A 41 -38.66 -6.92 -25.49
C VAL A 41 -38.31 -6.75 -24.01
N ALA A 42 -39.31 -6.66 -23.14
CA ALA A 42 -39.09 -6.58 -21.70
C ALA A 42 -38.31 -7.80 -21.17
N ASN A 43 -38.68 -9.00 -21.63
CA ASN A 43 -37.97 -10.23 -21.28
C ASN A 43 -36.52 -10.24 -21.78
N ALA A 44 -36.24 -9.71 -22.97
CA ALA A 44 -34.88 -9.62 -23.50
C ALA A 44 -34.00 -8.74 -22.60
N ILE A 45 -34.51 -7.57 -22.22
CA ILE A 45 -33.80 -6.62 -21.36
C ILE A 45 -33.54 -7.23 -19.97
N ASN A 46 -34.56 -7.86 -19.38
CA ASN A 46 -34.46 -8.42 -18.03
C ASN A 46 -33.64 -9.73 -17.98
N LYS A 47 -33.44 -10.43 -19.11
CA LYS A 47 -32.61 -11.63 -19.19
C LYS A 47 -31.17 -11.36 -19.61
N ALA A 48 -30.90 -10.24 -20.29
CA ALA A 48 -29.55 -9.87 -20.66
C ALA A 48 -28.71 -9.60 -19.40
N LYS A 49 -27.48 -10.12 -19.39
CA LYS A 49 -26.54 -10.01 -18.28
C LYS A 49 -25.18 -9.54 -18.79
N TRP A 50 -24.50 -8.74 -17.97
CA TRP A 50 -23.05 -8.54 -18.05
C TRP A 50 -22.42 -9.21 -16.82
N PHE A 51 -21.10 -9.39 -16.82
CA PHE A 51 -20.42 -10.04 -15.70
C PHE A 51 -19.41 -9.08 -15.09
N ALA A 52 -19.49 -8.89 -13.77
CA ALA A 52 -18.52 -8.15 -12.98
C ALA A 52 -17.50 -9.14 -12.40
N LYS A 53 -16.23 -8.97 -12.73
CA LYS A 53 -15.16 -9.85 -12.27
C LYS A 53 -14.07 -9.04 -11.58
N ALA A 54 -13.67 -9.46 -10.39
CA ALA A 54 -12.48 -8.95 -9.69
C ALA A 54 -11.43 -10.07 -9.58
N ASP A 55 -10.30 -9.90 -10.26
CA ASP A 55 -9.16 -10.83 -10.20
C ASP A 55 -7.99 -10.19 -9.45
N ASN A 56 -7.64 -10.77 -8.31
CA ASN A 56 -6.61 -10.25 -7.40
C ASN A 56 -5.42 -11.23 -7.33
N ASN A 57 -4.69 -11.38 -8.43
CA ASN A 57 -3.59 -12.35 -8.56
C ASN A 57 -2.27 -11.92 -7.85
N GLY A 58 -2.35 -11.28 -6.67
CA GLY A 58 -1.20 -10.97 -5.81
C GLY A 58 -1.24 -9.70 -4.95
N GLY A 59 -2.33 -8.92 -4.95
CA GLY A 59 -2.50 -7.73 -4.10
C GLY A 59 -3.27 -8.03 -2.81
N GLU A 60 -2.96 -7.34 -1.70
CA GLU A 60 -3.59 -7.60 -0.40
C GLU A 60 -5.03 -7.06 -0.33
N ILE A 61 -5.97 -7.90 0.09
CA ILE A 61 -7.40 -7.61 0.35
C ILE A 61 -7.65 -7.80 1.84
N ALA A 62 -8.06 -6.74 2.55
CA ALA A 62 -8.01 -6.63 4.01
C ALA A 62 -9.23 -7.19 4.78
N ASP A 63 -9.97 -8.17 4.23
CA ASP A 63 -11.01 -8.89 4.99
C ASP A 63 -10.67 -10.39 5.14
N ASN A 64 -11.36 -11.08 6.05
CA ASN A 64 -11.14 -12.51 6.31
C ASN A 64 -11.84 -13.45 5.32
N ALA A 65 -12.69 -12.93 4.44
CA ALA A 65 -13.47 -13.62 3.43
C ALA A 65 -13.01 -13.17 2.04
N LYS A 66 -11.79 -13.59 1.68
CA LYS A 66 -11.18 -13.37 0.36
C LYS A 66 -12.09 -13.91 -0.76
N THR A 67 -13.08 -13.15 -1.22
CA THR A 67 -13.72 -13.42 -2.51
C THR A 67 -12.79 -12.88 -3.57
N ASN A 68 -11.81 -13.71 -3.95
CA ASN A 68 -11.20 -13.62 -5.27
C ASN A 68 -12.17 -14.33 -6.22
N ASP A 69 -12.59 -13.67 -7.30
CA ASP A 69 -13.40 -14.35 -8.33
C ASP A 69 -12.54 -15.33 -9.15
N ALA A 70 -11.29 -15.64 -8.76
CA ALA A 70 -10.50 -16.66 -9.43
C ALA A 70 -11.24 -18.01 -9.55
N ASP A 71 -12.09 -18.34 -8.58
CA ASP A 71 -12.91 -19.57 -8.59
C ASP A 71 -14.17 -19.45 -9.48
N ASP A 72 -14.56 -18.23 -9.87
CA ASP A 72 -15.61 -17.95 -10.86
C ASP A 72 -14.98 -17.39 -12.14
N ALA A 73 -14.68 -18.28 -13.10
CA ALA A 73 -14.05 -17.93 -14.36
C ALA A 73 -14.77 -16.78 -15.11
N ASP A 74 -16.10 -16.69 -14.97
CA ASP A 74 -16.92 -15.68 -15.65
C ASP A 74 -17.23 -14.45 -14.78
N GLY A 75 -17.16 -14.57 -13.45
CA GLY A 75 -17.46 -13.52 -12.47
C GLY A 75 -18.96 -13.41 -12.13
N GLN A 76 -19.31 -12.44 -11.28
CA GLN A 76 -20.70 -12.23 -10.86
C GLN A 76 -21.57 -11.73 -12.01
N ALA A 77 -22.64 -12.46 -12.33
CA ALA A 77 -23.63 -12.04 -13.32
C ALA A 77 -24.47 -10.85 -12.81
N MET A 78 -24.67 -9.86 -13.67
CA MET A 78 -25.35 -8.59 -13.39
C MET A 78 -26.40 -8.32 -14.48
N GLY A 79 -27.68 -8.31 -14.10
CA GLY A 79 -28.82 -8.03 -14.95
C GLY A 79 -29.38 -6.62 -14.80
N ALA A 80 -30.46 -6.34 -15.53
CA ALA A 80 -31.18 -5.08 -15.39
C ALA A 80 -31.77 -4.93 -13.97
N GLY A 81 -31.47 -3.79 -13.34
CA GLY A 81 -31.92 -3.49 -11.97
C GLY A 81 -30.95 -3.91 -10.86
N ASP A 82 -29.91 -4.68 -11.20
CA ASP A 82 -28.89 -5.07 -10.22
C ASP A 82 -28.02 -3.87 -9.80
N LYS A 83 -27.49 -3.94 -8.58
CA LYS A 83 -26.64 -2.90 -7.99
C LYS A 83 -25.20 -3.36 -7.92
N LEU A 84 -24.31 -2.71 -8.68
CA LEU A 84 -22.87 -2.81 -8.44
C LEU A 84 -22.49 -1.93 -7.25
N THR A 85 -21.92 -2.53 -6.20
CA THR A 85 -21.36 -1.78 -5.06
C THR A 85 -19.86 -1.94 -5.01
N LEU A 86 -19.14 -0.83 -5.09
CA LEU A 86 -17.69 -0.77 -4.93
C LEU A 86 -17.39 -0.25 -3.52
N LYS A 87 -16.85 -1.10 -2.66
CA LYS A 87 -16.49 -0.74 -1.29
C LYS A 87 -15.00 -0.43 -1.21
N ALA A 88 -14.65 0.64 -0.51
CA ALA A 88 -13.26 1.00 -0.24
C ALA A 88 -12.88 0.53 1.17
N GLY A 89 -11.70 -0.07 1.31
CA GLY A 89 -11.13 -0.43 2.61
C GLY A 89 -10.44 0.75 3.29
N LYS A 90 -9.79 0.49 4.44
CA LYS A 90 -8.95 1.48 5.12
C LYS A 90 -7.87 2.02 4.17
N ASN A 91 -7.60 3.34 4.21
CA ASN A 91 -6.63 4.07 3.37
C ASN A 91 -7.00 4.26 1.89
N LEU A 92 -8.12 3.71 1.39
CA LEU A 92 -8.60 3.88 0.02
C LEU A 92 -9.94 4.63 0.02
N ARG A 93 -10.13 5.50 -0.97
CA ARG A 93 -11.40 6.19 -1.26
C ARG A 93 -11.90 5.83 -2.64
N VAL A 94 -13.21 5.64 -2.74
CA VAL A 94 -13.92 5.57 -4.01
C VAL A 94 -14.97 6.67 -4.03
N LYS A 95 -14.87 7.59 -4.98
CA LYS A 95 -15.85 8.65 -5.23
C LYS A 95 -16.57 8.38 -6.54
N ARG A 96 -17.89 8.48 -6.54
CA ARG A 96 -18.70 8.50 -7.77
C ARG A 96 -19.22 9.91 -8.02
N ASP A 97 -19.07 10.38 -9.26
CA ASP A 97 -19.72 11.59 -9.76
C ASP A 97 -20.30 11.33 -11.15
N GLY A 98 -21.62 11.19 -11.22
CA GLY A 98 -22.29 10.68 -12.43
C GLY A 98 -21.75 9.32 -12.87
N ALA A 99 -21.24 9.24 -14.09
CA ALA A 99 -20.63 8.02 -14.64
C ALA A 99 -19.15 7.84 -14.27
N ASN A 100 -18.52 8.85 -13.64
CA ASN A 100 -17.10 8.79 -13.29
C ASN A 100 -16.92 8.17 -11.91
N PHE A 101 -15.96 7.25 -11.83
CA PHE A 101 -15.46 6.70 -10.56
C PHE A 101 -14.00 7.12 -10.40
N THR A 102 -13.67 7.70 -9.25
CA THR A 102 -12.31 8.09 -8.89
C THR A 102 -11.86 7.27 -7.70
N PHE A 103 -10.71 6.62 -7.86
CA PHE A 103 -10.01 5.90 -6.81
C PHE A 103 -8.83 6.75 -6.34
N ALA A 104 -8.70 6.92 -5.04
CA ALA A 104 -7.60 7.68 -4.44
C ALA A 104 -7.21 7.04 -3.11
N THR A 105 -5.99 7.31 -2.65
CA THR A 105 -5.63 7.03 -1.27
C THR A 105 -6.16 8.14 -0.36
N ASP A 106 -6.29 7.84 0.92
CA ASP A 106 -6.48 8.87 1.93
C ASP A 106 -5.26 9.80 2.02
N ASN A 107 -5.48 11.05 2.46
CA ASN A 107 -4.38 11.95 2.78
C ASN A 107 -3.61 11.45 4.01
N ASP A 108 -4.35 10.95 5.00
CA ASP A 108 -3.82 10.38 6.23
C ASP A 108 -4.03 8.86 6.19
N VAL A 109 -2.96 8.13 5.94
CA VAL A 109 -2.98 6.66 5.85
C VAL A 109 -2.31 6.05 7.08
N THR A 110 -2.84 4.93 7.56
CA THR A 110 -2.25 4.19 8.67
C THR A 110 -1.99 2.75 8.27
N PHE A 111 -0.75 2.32 8.44
CA PHE A 111 -0.31 0.95 8.21
C PHE A 111 0.18 0.35 9.54
N ASN A 112 -0.07 -0.95 9.74
CA ASN A 112 0.49 -1.66 10.90
C ASN A 112 1.99 -1.93 10.74
N LYS A 113 2.43 -2.14 9.49
CA LYS A 113 3.84 -2.35 9.14
C LYS A 113 4.10 -1.77 7.75
N VAL A 114 5.24 -1.13 7.59
CA VAL A 114 5.75 -0.66 6.29
C VAL A 114 7.10 -1.31 6.08
N THR A 115 7.25 -2.04 4.97
CA THR A 115 8.55 -2.47 4.45
C THR A 115 8.75 -1.74 3.14
N SER A 116 9.80 -0.95 3.05
CA SER A 116 10.14 -0.17 1.86
C SER A 116 11.60 -0.43 1.50
N ASN A 117 11.92 -0.45 0.21
CA ASN A 117 13.32 -0.50 -0.24
C ASN A 117 14.10 0.73 0.25
N GLU A 118 13.43 1.88 0.29
CA GLU A 118 13.95 3.14 0.82
C GLU A 118 12.84 3.86 1.59
N PHE A 119 13.15 4.41 2.76
CA PHE A 119 12.25 5.25 3.53
C PHE A 119 12.79 6.68 3.56
N VAL A 120 12.16 7.56 2.77
CA VAL A 120 12.51 8.98 2.72
C VAL A 120 11.39 9.78 3.39
N VAL A 121 11.76 10.59 4.37
CA VAL A 121 10.88 11.63 4.93
C VAL A 121 11.12 12.90 4.12
N ASN A 122 10.04 13.55 3.64
CA ASN A 122 10.14 14.80 2.88
C ASN A 122 11.07 15.81 3.56
N PRO A 123 11.74 16.72 2.83
CA PRO A 123 12.69 17.68 3.42
C PRO A 123 12.13 18.51 4.58
N ASN A 124 10.81 18.77 4.58
CA ASN A 124 10.08 19.45 5.65
C ASN A 124 9.17 18.52 6.46
N GLY A 125 9.23 17.22 6.19
CA GLY A 125 8.51 16.19 6.92
C GLY A 125 9.14 15.95 8.29
N LYS A 126 8.35 15.47 9.24
CA LYS A 126 8.80 15.14 10.58
C LYS A 126 8.93 13.62 10.73
N PHE A 127 10.08 13.15 11.21
CA PHE A 127 10.21 11.82 11.76
C PHE A 127 10.07 11.89 13.29
N THR A 128 9.15 11.11 13.86
CA THR A 128 8.96 11.02 15.32
C THR A 128 9.01 9.56 15.73
N VAL A 129 9.77 9.29 16.79
CA VAL A 129 9.86 7.97 17.41
C VAL A 129 9.04 8.02 18.71
N GLY A 130 8.24 6.99 18.95
CA GLY A 130 7.38 6.91 20.15
C GLY A 130 8.21 6.86 21.44
N SER A 131 7.66 7.44 22.52
CA SER A 131 8.30 7.41 23.83
C SER A 131 8.60 5.98 24.28
N GLY A 132 9.80 5.75 24.82
CA GLY A 132 10.25 4.44 25.29
C GLY A 132 10.69 3.47 24.20
N ALA A 133 10.66 3.85 22.92
CA ALA A 133 11.20 3.03 21.85
C ALA A 133 12.73 3.15 21.76
N THR A 134 13.38 2.07 21.34
CA THR A 134 14.82 2.03 21.05
C THR A 134 15.07 2.32 19.58
N ILE A 135 16.01 3.20 19.28
CA ILE A 135 16.53 3.40 17.92
C ILE A 135 17.81 2.55 17.77
N ASN A 136 17.73 1.50 16.95
CA ASN A 136 18.90 0.70 16.58
C ASN A 136 19.33 1.09 15.15
N MET A 137 20.54 1.60 15.00
CA MET A 137 21.10 2.02 13.70
C MET A 137 21.72 0.88 12.90
N GLY A 138 21.71 -0.36 13.39
CA GLY A 138 22.28 -1.51 12.69
C GLY A 138 23.77 -1.33 12.38
N ASP A 139 24.54 -0.90 13.39
CA ASP A 139 25.98 -0.62 13.33
C ASP A 139 26.41 0.48 12.35
N ASN A 140 25.47 1.31 11.86
CA ASN A 140 25.79 2.45 10.99
C ASN A 140 26.26 3.69 11.78
N ILE A 141 27.04 4.53 11.11
CA ILE A 141 27.47 5.84 11.61
C ILE A 141 26.36 6.86 11.40
N ILE A 142 26.09 7.67 12.43
CA ILE A 142 25.19 8.83 12.33
C ILE A 142 26.02 10.07 11.97
N HIS A 143 25.90 10.53 10.73
CA HIS A 143 26.49 11.79 10.28
C HIS A 143 25.57 12.99 10.56
N GLY A 144 26.14 14.21 10.52
CA GLY A 144 25.35 15.44 10.62
C GLY A 144 24.82 15.78 12.01
N VAL A 145 25.34 15.14 13.06
CA VAL A 145 25.00 15.46 14.46
C VAL A 145 25.59 16.81 14.84
N ALA A 146 24.74 17.82 15.02
CA ALA A 146 25.13 19.15 15.51
C ALA A 146 25.70 19.07 16.94
N THR A 147 26.36 20.14 17.39
CA THR A 147 26.86 20.24 18.77
C THR A 147 25.68 20.19 19.74
N GLY A 148 25.63 19.19 20.61
CA GLY A 148 24.63 19.10 21.67
C GLY A 148 24.80 20.24 22.68
N VAL A 149 23.70 20.85 23.09
CA VAL A 149 23.69 21.98 24.04
C VAL A 149 22.99 21.60 25.34
N ALA A 150 21.90 20.84 25.26
CA ALA A 150 21.20 20.32 26.43
C ALA A 150 21.82 18.98 26.88
N ASP A 151 21.65 18.65 28.17
CA ASP A 151 22.12 17.39 28.76
C ASP A 151 21.53 16.13 28.10
N THR A 152 20.43 16.29 27.35
CA THR A 152 19.73 15.22 26.64
C THR A 152 20.10 15.12 25.16
N ASP A 153 20.94 16.01 24.64
CA ASP A 153 21.34 15.99 23.24
C ASP A 153 22.41 14.93 22.98
N ALA A 154 22.48 14.45 21.74
CA ALA A 154 23.57 13.60 21.31
C ALA A 154 24.89 14.38 21.25
N VAL A 155 26.00 13.73 21.63
CA VAL A 155 27.36 14.28 21.56
C VAL A 155 27.99 13.89 20.24
N ASN A 156 28.57 14.86 19.52
CA ASN A 156 29.34 14.58 18.30
C ASN A 156 30.85 14.40 18.58
N VAL A 157 31.59 13.91 17.59
CA VAL A 157 33.04 13.62 17.74
C VAL A 157 33.86 14.89 18.00
N ALA A 158 33.42 16.06 17.52
CA ALA A 158 34.12 17.32 17.78
C ALA A 158 34.04 17.72 19.26
N GLN A 159 32.87 17.55 19.88
CA GLN A 159 32.70 17.75 21.33
C GLN A 159 33.57 16.78 22.12
N LEU A 160 33.62 15.49 21.74
CA LEU A 160 34.48 14.51 22.40
C LEU A 160 35.97 14.92 22.34
N LYS A 161 36.46 15.31 21.16
CA LYS A 161 37.85 15.76 20.97
C LYS A 161 38.18 17.05 21.70
N SER A 162 37.22 17.97 21.83
CA SER A 162 37.39 19.20 22.59
C SER A 162 37.53 18.95 24.09
N THR A 163 36.89 17.89 24.60
CA THR A 163 36.95 17.50 26.01
C THR A 163 38.13 16.57 26.31
N GLU A 164 38.72 15.97 25.27
CA GLU A 164 39.92 15.15 25.39
C GLU A 164 41.13 16.01 25.79
N HIS A 165 41.30 16.19 27.10
CA HIS A 165 42.54 16.68 27.66
C HIS A 165 43.62 15.63 27.39
N HIS A 166 44.41 15.85 26.35
CA HIS A 166 45.65 15.14 26.13
C HIS A 166 46.60 15.54 27.25
N ILE A 167 46.54 14.84 28.38
CA ILE A 167 47.50 15.04 29.46
C ILE A 167 48.81 14.36 29.05
N THR A 168 49.60 15.04 28.23
CA THR A 168 50.97 14.61 27.93
C THR A 168 51.86 15.01 29.11
N PRO A 169 52.54 14.06 29.79
CA PRO A 169 53.49 14.41 30.84
C PRO A 169 54.64 15.21 30.22
N ALA A 170 55.00 16.33 30.87
CA ALA A 170 56.14 17.13 30.46
C ALA A 170 57.44 16.32 30.60
N THR A 171 57.52 15.50 31.65
CA THR A 171 58.60 14.56 31.87
C THR A 171 58.09 13.26 32.48
N TYR A 172 58.83 12.19 32.22
CA TYR A 172 58.69 10.91 32.86
C TYR A 172 60.05 10.50 33.43
N VAL A 173 60.06 9.99 34.66
CA VAL A 173 61.25 9.40 35.28
C VAL A 173 60.93 7.96 35.68
N TYR A 174 61.76 7.03 35.17
CA TYR A 174 61.78 5.64 35.62
C TYR A 174 62.74 5.49 36.78
N ASN A 175 62.31 4.81 37.85
CA ASN A 175 63.20 4.37 38.90
C ASN A 175 63.36 2.85 38.83
N ASP A 176 64.54 2.39 38.42
CA ASP A 176 64.83 0.96 38.25
C ASP A 176 64.98 0.22 39.59
N ALA A 177 65.29 0.92 40.68
CA ALA A 177 65.49 0.34 42.00
C ALA A 177 64.18 -0.10 42.66
N ASP A 178 63.10 0.66 42.45
CA ASP A 178 61.75 0.35 42.97
C ASP A 178 60.74 -0.02 41.87
N LYS A 179 61.18 -0.05 40.60
CA LYS A 179 60.37 -0.33 39.41
C LYS A 179 59.18 0.63 39.26
N SER A 180 59.31 1.86 39.73
CA SER A 180 58.25 2.88 39.66
C SER A 180 58.44 3.87 38.50
N VAL A 181 57.33 4.54 38.15
CA VAL A 181 57.22 5.52 37.07
C VAL A 181 56.60 6.79 37.66
N THR A 182 57.33 7.91 37.61
CA THR A 182 56.80 9.23 38.00
C THR A 182 56.53 10.07 36.75
N LEU A 183 55.31 10.59 36.65
CA LEU A 183 54.85 11.43 35.54
C LEU A 183 54.66 12.85 36.06
N THR A 184 55.35 13.82 35.48
CA THR A 184 55.21 15.24 35.84
C THR A 184 54.39 15.96 34.79
N TYR A 185 53.33 16.65 35.21
CA TYR A 185 52.43 17.38 34.33
C TYR A 185 52.52 18.87 34.60
N THR A 186 52.61 19.68 33.55
CA THR A 186 52.52 21.14 33.67
C THR A 186 51.08 21.56 33.41
N CYS A 187 50.38 21.99 34.45
CA CYS A 187 49.05 22.56 34.31
C CYS A 187 49.18 24.02 33.87
N LEU A 188 48.87 24.32 32.60
CA LEU A 188 48.61 25.69 32.17
C LEU A 188 47.16 26.01 32.54
N LEU A 189 46.96 26.64 33.69
CA LEU A 189 45.67 27.26 34.03
C LEU A 189 45.40 28.38 33.02
N TYR A 190 44.49 28.16 32.08
CA TYR A 190 43.89 29.26 31.34
C TYR A 190 42.88 29.95 32.26
N THR A 191 43.24 31.15 32.74
CA THR A 191 42.35 32.08 33.47
C THR A 191 41.34 32.75 32.55
#